data_AF-A0A968A0S2-F1
#
_entry.id   AF-A0A968A0S2-F1
#
_cell.length_a   1.000
_cell.length_b   1.000
_cell.length_c   1.000
_cell.angle_alpha   90.00
_cell.angle_beta   90.00
_cell.angle_gamma   90.00
#
_symmetry.space_group_name_H-M   'P 1'
#
loop_
_entity.id
_entity.type
_entity.pdbx_description
1 polymer ?
#
loop_
_entity_poly.entity_id
_entity_poly.type
_entity_poly.pdbx_seq_one_letter_code
_entity_poly.pdbx_strand_id
1 'polypeptide(L)'
;VNTELPDRREPEHAAALVDDLMADFETGELDAVYVVYAQFRSALSTPPKAMKVLPVEPPAQAETGVAAGGYILSPGADEILNELLPLYVRNRVYRALV
;
A
#
# COMPACT_ATOMS: atom_id res chain seq x y z
N VAL A 1 -0.63 9.17 -15.48
CA VAL A 1 -1.23 9.25 -14.13
C VAL A 1 -1.79 10.65 -13.90
N ASN A 2 -3.11 10.78 -13.71
CA ASN A 2 -3.74 12.05 -13.33
C ASN A 2 -3.65 12.21 -11.81
N THR A 3 -3.04 13.28 -11.31
CA THR A 3 -2.81 13.51 -9.87
C THR A 3 -3.72 14.59 -9.27
N GLU A 4 -4.72 15.06 -10.00
CA GLU A 4 -5.71 16.00 -9.48
C GLU A 4 -6.62 15.30 -8.46
N LEU A 5 -6.59 15.78 -7.21
CA LEU A 5 -7.33 15.20 -6.10
C LEU A 5 -8.32 16.22 -5.53
N PRO A 6 -9.59 15.83 -5.30
CA PRO A 6 -10.54 16.69 -4.61
C PRO A 6 -10.15 16.87 -3.14
N ASP A 7 -10.65 17.96 -2.54
CA ASP A 7 -10.35 18.33 -1.14
C ASP A 7 -10.80 17.23 -0.16
N ARG A 8 -11.93 16.59 -0.45
CA ARG A 8 -12.35 15.34 0.20
C ARG A 8 -11.71 14.14 -0.49
N ARG A 9 -10.77 13.50 0.19
CA ARG A 9 -10.07 12.32 -0.32
C ARG A 9 -10.82 11.06 0.11
N GLU A 10 -11.21 10.24 -0.86
CA GLU A 10 -11.87 8.95 -0.64
C GLU A 10 -10.95 7.81 -1.09
N PRO A 11 -11.14 6.58 -0.58
CA PRO A 11 -10.29 5.44 -0.92
C PRO A 11 -10.21 5.14 -2.42
N GLU A 12 -11.29 5.45 -3.15
CA GLU A 12 -11.39 5.26 -4.61
C GLU A 12 -10.36 6.08 -5.37
N HIS A 13 -10.03 7.29 -4.89
CA HIS A 13 -8.99 8.12 -5.50
C HIS A 13 -7.59 7.51 -5.33
N ALA A 14 -7.33 6.84 -4.20
CA ALA A 14 -6.07 6.15 -4.00
C ALA A 14 -5.94 4.92 -4.92
N ALA A 15 -7.04 4.19 -5.15
CA ALA A 15 -7.08 3.10 -6.11
C ALA A 15 -6.80 3.60 -7.54
N ALA A 16 -7.49 4.65 -7.98
CA ALA A 16 -7.30 5.23 -9.31
C ALA A 16 -5.86 5.72 -9.56
N LEU A 17 -5.13 6.13 -8.51
CA LEU A 17 -3.74 6.56 -8.63
C LEU A 17 -2.73 5.42 -8.74
N VAL A 18 -3.03 4.25 -8.16
CA VAL A 18 -2.06 3.17 -8.00
C VAL A 18 -2.37 1.92 -8.82
N ASP A 19 -3.60 1.77 -9.31
CA ASP A 19 -4.01 0.58 -10.07
C ASP A 19 -3.21 0.41 -11.37
N ASP A 20 -3.05 1.47 -12.17
CA ASP A 20 -2.21 1.44 -13.38
C ASP A 20 -0.75 1.15 -13.02
N LEU A 21 -0.23 1.75 -11.94
CA LEU A 21 1.15 1.54 -11.49
C LEU A 21 1.40 0.11 -10.99
N MET A 22 0.40 -0.54 -10.40
CA MET A 22 0.47 -1.96 -10.03
C MET A 22 0.52 -2.84 -11.28
N ALA A 23 -0.29 -2.55 -12.30
CA ALA A 23 -0.28 -3.29 -13.56
C ALA A 23 1.08 -3.14 -14.29
N ASP A 24 1.64 -1.93 -14.34
CA ASP A 24 2.95 -1.68 -14.95
C ASP A 24 4.08 -2.39 -14.16
N PHE A 25 3.95 -2.48 -12.84
CA PHE A 25 4.87 -3.26 -12.01
C PHE A 25 4.76 -4.78 -12.27
N GLU A 26 3.54 -5.31 -12.39
CA GLU A 26 3.30 -6.73 -12.69
C GLU A 26 3.84 -7.14 -14.08
N THR A 27 3.75 -6.24 -15.06
CA THR A 27 4.29 -6.47 -16.41
C THR A 27 5.82 -6.29 -16.48
N GLY A 28 6.45 -5.80 -15.40
CA GLY A 28 7.89 -5.53 -15.34
C GLY A 28 8.31 -4.24 -16.04
N GLU A 29 7.38 -3.36 -16.40
CA GLU A 29 7.68 -2.01 -16.90
C GLU A 29 8.21 -1.11 -15.78
N LEU A 30 7.81 -1.37 -14.53
CA LEU A 30 8.31 -0.68 -13.34
C LEU A 30 8.98 -1.65 -12.36
N ASP A 31 10.17 -1.29 -11.86
CA ASP A 31 10.89 -2.05 -10.83
C ASP A 31 10.52 -1.63 -9.40
N ALA A 32 9.98 -0.43 -9.21
CA ALA A 32 9.61 0.11 -7.91
C ALA A 32 8.65 1.30 -8.01
N VAL A 33 7.78 1.45 -7.00
CA VAL A 33 6.85 2.59 -6.89
C VAL A 33 7.00 3.25 -5.52
N TYR A 34 7.18 4.58 -5.54
CA TYR A 34 7.33 5.41 -4.35
C TYR A 34 6.26 6.50 -4.31
N VAL A 35 5.72 6.76 -3.13
CA VAL A 35 4.84 7.89 -2.85
C VAL A 35 5.59 8.91 -2.03
N VAL A 36 5.70 10.13 -2.55
CA VAL A 36 6.31 11.27 -1.85
C VAL A 36 5.21 12.17 -1.34
N TYR A 37 5.16 12.39 -0.03
CA TYR A 37 4.11 13.17 0.62
C TYR A 37 4.65 13.94 1.83
N ALA A 38 3.91 14.95 2.28
CA ALA A 38 4.22 15.68 3.50
C ALA A 38 3.73 14.86 4.70
N GLN A 39 4.65 14.27 5.47
CA GLN A 39 4.28 13.46 6.63
C GLN A 39 3.90 14.38 7.79
N PHE A 40 2.66 14.28 8.27
CA PHE A 40 2.27 14.98 9.49
C PHE A 40 3.07 14.49 10.70
N ARG A 41 3.92 15.36 11.26
CA ARG A 41 4.62 15.13 12.52
C ARG A 41 4.04 15.97 13.64
N SER A 42 3.70 17.23 13.38
CA SER A 42 2.99 18.13 14.30
C SER A 42 2.38 19.31 13.53
N ALA A 43 1.59 20.14 14.22
CA ALA A 43 1.04 21.37 13.65
C ALA A 43 2.10 22.35 13.10
N LEU A 44 3.36 22.23 13.52
CA LEU A 44 4.47 23.07 13.10
C LEU A 44 5.44 22.37 12.14
N SER A 45 5.26 21.07 11.86
CA SER A 45 6.25 20.28 11.12
C SER A 45 5.60 19.18 10.29
N THR A 46 5.77 19.30 8.97
CA THR A 46 5.31 18.34 7.97
C THR A 46 6.45 18.01 6.98
N PRO A 47 7.53 17.33 7.43
CA PRO A 47 8.68 17.05 6.57
C PRO A 47 8.28 16.15 5.38
N PRO A 48 8.95 16.30 4.21
CA PRO A 48 8.74 15.42 3.09
C PRO A 48 9.20 14.00 3.43
N LYS A 49 8.42 13.00 3.03
CA LYS A 49 8.73 11.59 3.19
C LYS A 49 8.50 10.85 1.89
N ALA A 50 9.51 10.09 1.47
CA ALA A 50 9.37 9.09 0.43
C ALA A 50 9.03 7.74 1.07
N MET A 51 7.92 7.15 0.66
CA MET A 51 7.49 5.83 1.09
C MET A 51 7.48 4.88 -0.11
N LYS A 52 8.22 3.78 0.00
CA LYS A 52 8.15 2.68 -0.96
C LYS A 52 6.82 1.95 -0.80
N VAL A 53 6.09 1.78 -1.90
CA VAL A 53 4.78 1.11 -1.94
C VAL A 53 4.89 -0.23 -2.66
N LEU A 54 5.68 -0.29 -3.74
CA LEU A 54 6.03 -1.52 -4.45
C LEU A 54 7.55 -1.65 -4.60
N PRO A 55 8.11 -2.88 -4.54
CA PRO A 55 7.49 -4.10 -4.04
C PRO A 55 7.05 -4.00 -2.57
N VAL A 56 6.02 -4.78 -2.20
CA VAL A 56 5.59 -4.92 -0.80
C VAL A 56 6.62 -5.76 -0.05
N GLU A 57 7.23 -5.16 0.97
CA GLU A 57 8.22 -5.85 1.81
C GLU A 57 7.54 -6.51 3.02
N PRO A 58 7.88 -7.76 3.36
CA PRO A 58 7.43 -8.38 4.60
C PRO A 58 7.85 -7.55 5.83
N PRO A 59 7.06 -7.54 6.91
CA PRO A 59 7.43 -6.81 8.12
C PRO A 59 8.75 -7.36 8.71
N ALA A 60 9.64 -6.44 9.09
CA ALA A 60 10.97 -6.77 9.63
C ALA A 60 10.92 -7.55 10.96
N GLN A 61 9.80 -7.46 11.69
CA GLN A 61 9.48 -8.34 12.81
C GLN A 61 8.43 -9.34 12.34
N ALA A 62 8.89 -10.48 11.82
CA ALA A 62 8.14 -11.70 12.05
C ALA A 62 8.23 -11.96 13.55
N GLU A 63 7.28 -11.43 14.33
CA GLU A 63 7.17 -11.81 15.75
C GLU A 63 7.01 -13.33 15.79
N THR A 64 8.11 -14.00 16.13
CA THR A 64 8.15 -15.39 16.53
C THR A 64 7.24 -15.53 17.74
N GLY A 65 5.97 -15.87 17.55
CA GLY A 65 5.08 -15.97 18.72
C GLY A 65 3.62 -16.31 18.51
N VAL A 66 3.06 -16.14 17.31
CA VAL A 66 1.78 -16.79 17.00
C VAL A 66 2.13 -17.94 16.08
N ALA A 67 2.35 -19.13 16.66
CA ALA A 67 2.13 -20.34 15.89
C ALA A 67 0.81 -20.12 15.15
N ALA A 68 0.77 -20.34 13.83
CA ALA A 68 -0.45 -20.37 13.04
C ALA A 68 -1.35 -21.47 13.62
N GLY A 69 -2.00 -21.16 14.74
CA GLY A 69 -2.66 -22.10 15.62
C GLY A 69 -3.99 -22.40 15.00
N GLY A 70 -4.08 -23.51 14.26
CA GLY A 70 -5.34 -24.16 13.93
C GLY A 70 -6.31 -23.38 13.05
N TYR A 71 -5.89 -22.33 12.33
CA TYR A 71 -6.76 -21.67 11.37
C TYR A 71 -6.91 -22.53 10.12
N ILE A 72 -8.12 -23.03 9.88
CA ILE A 72 -8.50 -23.58 8.57
C ILE A 72 -8.80 -22.38 7.68
N LEU A 73 -7.86 -22.06 6.79
CA LEU A 73 -8.05 -21.02 5.78
C LEU A 73 -8.86 -21.60 4.63
N SER A 74 -9.94 -20.92 4.28
CA SER A 74 -10.74 -21.22 3.09
C SER A 74 -11.11 -19.90 2.42
N PRO A 75 -10.61 -19.61 1.20
CA PRO A 75 -9.70 -20.42 0.37
C PRO A 75 -8.27 -20.52 0.93
N GLY A 76 -7.34 -21.14 0.19
CA GLY A 76 -5.96 -21.32 0.62
C GLY A 76 -5.26 -19.99 0.97
N ALA A 77 -4.20 -20.05 1.79
CA ALA A 77 -3.48 -18.87 2.27
C ALA A 77 -2.98 -17.95 1.13
N ASP A 78 -2.46 -18.54 0.05
CA ASP A 78 -1.94 -17.80 -1.10
C ASP A 78 -3.03 -17.03 -1.83
N GLU A 79 -4.22 -17.61 -1.95
CA GLU A 79 -5.36 -16.98 -2.62
C GLU A 79 -5.87 -15.79 -1.82
N ILE A 80 -6.02 -15.97 -0.50
CA ILE A 80 -6.35 -14.88 0.42
C ILE A 80 -5.29 -13.79 0.32
N LEU A 81 -4.00 -14.15 0.31
CA LEU A 81 -2.92 -13.17 0.22
C LEU A 81 -2.96 -12.39 -1.09
N ASN A 82 -3.19 -13.06 -2.22
CA ASN A 82 -3.32 -12.43 -3.54
C ASN A 82 -4.47 -11.42 -3.59
N GLU A 83 -5.58 -11.70 -2.90
CA GLU A 83 -6.70 -10.76 -2.80
C GLU A 83 -6.39 -9.57 -1.85
N LEU A 84 -5.64 -9.83 -0.77
CA LEU A 84 -5.29 -8.81 0.22
C LEU A 84 -4.20 -7.85 -0.24
N LEU A 85 -3.25 -8.30 -1.07
CA LEU A 85 -2.10 -7.49 -1.50
C LEU A 85 -2.51 -6.19 -2.21
N PRO A 86 -3.42 -6.19 -3.21
CA PRO A 86 -3.90 -4.95 -3.83
C PRO A 86 -4.61 -4.02 -2.83
N LEU A 87 -5.42 -4.59 -1.93
CA LEU A 87 -6.13 -3.81 -0.91
C LEU A 87 -5.14 -3.13 0.06
N TYR A 88 -4.06 -3.83 0.42
CA TYR A 88 -2.99 -3.31 1.25
C TYR A 88 -2.30 -2.12 0.58
N VAL A 89 -1.91 -2.27 -0.70
CA VAL A 89 -1.25 -1.21 -1.47
C VAL A 89 -2.13 0.03 -1.56
N ARG A 90 -3.40 -0.13 -1.96
CA ARG A 90 -4.38 0.97 -2.03
C ARG A 90 -4.56 1.66 -0.68
N ASN A 91 -4.67 0.91 0.42
CA ASN A 91 -4.80 1.49 1.76
C ASN A 91 -3.54 2.27 2.16
N ARG A 92 -2.35 1.78 1.80
CA ARG A 92 -1.09 2.44 2.08
C ARG A 92 -0.96 3.78 1.35
N VAL A 93 -1.39 3.84 0.08
CA VAL A 93 -1.47 5.09 -0.68
C VAL A 93 -2.51 6.02 -0.06
N TYR A 94 -3.70 5.53 0.27
CA TYR A 94 -4.75 6.33 0.91
C TYR A 94 -4.28 6.98 2.21
N ARG A 95 -3.54 6.25 3.06
CA ARG A 95 -2.95 6.79 4.30
C ARG A 95 -1.86 7.83 4.06
N ALA A 96 -1.24 7.88 2.88
CA ALA A 96 -0.33 8.96 2.51
C ALA A 96 -1.08 10.18 1.97
N LEU A 97 -2.31 10.00 1.52
CA LEU A 97 -3.19 11.07 1.06
C LEU A 97 -3.91 11.76 2.22
N VAL A 98 -4.33 11.06 3.28
CA VAL A 98 -5.05 11.69 4.41
C VAL A 98 -4.10 12.20 5.48
#